data_AF-A0A8B7D5X7-F1
#
_entry.id   AF-A0A8B7D5X7-F1
#
_cell.length_a   1.000
_cell.length_b   1.000
_cell.length_c   1.000
_cell.angle_alpha   90.00
_cell.angle_beta   90.00
_cell.angle_gamma   90.00
#
_symmetry.space_group_name_H-M   'P 1'
#
loop_
_entity.id
_entity.type
_entity.pdbx_description
1 polymer ?
#
loop_
_entity_poly.entity_id
_entity_poly.type
_entity_poly.pdbx_seq_one_letter_code
_entity_poly.pdbx_strand_id
1 'polypeptide(L)'
;MAQKSHGIQQLLGAEKKAADLVGDARKRKTKRLKQAKEEAISEIEQFRNERETIFKETQQNRFGQDDYQKQITEDTNSKLMLIERQVKENKGAVVKRILELVYDISPKLHENFRI
;
A
#
# COMPACT_ATOMS: atom_id res chain seq x y z
N MET A 1 76.38 -29.54 29.74
CA MET A 1 75.38 -30.08 28.78
C MET A 1 73.92 -29.74 29.12
N ALA A 2 73.55 -29.42 30.38
CA ALA A 2 72.15 -29.17 30.78
C ALA A 2 71.55 -27.81 30.34
N GLN A 3 72.37 -26.78 30.09
CA GLN A 3 71.89 -25.42 29.82
C GLN A 3 71.22 -25.25 28.44
N LYS A 4 71.62 -26.04 27.44
CA LYS A 4 71.02 -25.99 26.09
C LYS A 4 69.59 -26.53 26.06
N SER A 5 69.26 -27.50 26.90
CA SER A 5 67.93 -28.13 26.96
C SER A 5 66.88 -27.19 27.58
N HIS A 6 67.26 -26.42 28.61
CA HIS A 6 66.35 -25.50 29.30
C HIS A 6 65.90 -24.33 28.41
N GLY A 7 66.82 -23.75 27.64
CA GLY A 7 66.48 -22.66 26.70
C GLY A 7 65.55 -23.10 25.57
N ILE A 8 65.73 -24.32 25.05
CA ILE A 8 64.84 -24.90 24.03
C ILE A 8 63.42 -25.11 24.57
N GLN A 9 63.28 -25.60 25.80
CA GLN A 9 61.96 -25.74 26.44
C GLN A 9 61.26 -24.40 26.64
N GLN A 10 61.99 -23.34 26.97
CA GLN A 10 61.42 -22.00 27.12
C GLN A 10 60.93 -21.44 25.77
N LEU A 11 61.68 -21.65 24.69
CA LEU A 11 61.27 -21.26 23.34
C LEU A 11 60.03 -22.03 22.88
N LEU A 12 59.98 -23.35 23.09
CA LEU A 12 58.80 -24.18 22.78
C LEU A 12 57.56 -23.74 23.58
N GLY A 13 57.74 -23.35 24.85
CA GLY A 13 56.67 -22.80 25.67
C GLY A 13 56.17 -21.44 25.17
N ALA A 14 57.08 -20.58 24.71
CA ALA A 14 56.74 -19.29 24.11
C ALA A 14 56.03 -19.46 22.76
N GLU A 15 56.48 -20.40 21.93
CA GLU A 15 55.86 -20.74 20.64
C GLU A 15 54.42 -21.23 20.83
N LYS A 16 54.19 -22.14 21.79
CA LYS A 16 52.84 -22.62 22.12
C LYS A 16 51.93 -21.49 22.58
N LYS A 17 52.40 -20.61 23.48
CA LYS A 17 51.63 -19.45 23.94
C LYS A 17 51.31 -18.48 22.80
N ALA A 18 52.25 -18.24 21.89
CA ALA A 18 52.00 -17.38 20.72
C ALA A 18 51.00 -18.02 19.76
N ALA A 19 51.10 -19.33 19.52
CA ALA A 19 50.16 -20.07 18.68
C ALA A 19 48.73 -20.04 19.27
N ASP A 20 48.61 -20.24 20.58
CA ASP A 20 47.33 -20.17 21.30
C ASP A 20 46.72 -18.76 21.23
N LEU A 21 47.55 -17.71 21.45
CA LEU A 21 47.10 -16.31 21.36
C LEU A 21 46.55 -15.98 19.96
N VAL A 22 47.26 -16.40 18.90
CA VAL A 22 46.83 -16.19 17.51
C VAL A 22 45.59 -17.02 17.20
N GLY A 23 45.51 -18.26 17.70
CA GLY A 23 44.34 -19.12 17.57
C GLY A 23 43.09 -18.48 18.17
N ASP A 24 43.20 -17.95 19.38
CA ASP A 24 42.11 -17.27 20.07
C ASP A 24 41.70 -15.97 19.38
N ALA A 25 42.66 -15.19 18.88
CA ALA A 25 42.37 -13.98 18.10
C ALA A 25 41.58 -14.31 16.82
N ARG A 26 41.96 -15.38 16.09
CA ARG A 26 41.23 -15.85 14.90
C ARG A 26 39.83 -16.33 15.25
N LYS A 27 39.67 -17.12 16.32
CA LYS A 27 38.34 -17.57 16.80
C LYS A 27 37.44 -16.39 17.17
N ARG A 28 37.96 -15.39 17.89
CA ARG A 28 37.23 -14.16 18.24
C ARG A 28 36.81 -13.36 17.00
N LYS A 29 37.70 -13.21 16.02
CA LYS A 29 37.37 -12.55 14.74
C LYS A 29 36.22 -13.26 14.03
N THR A 30 36.31 -14.58 13.87
CA THR A 30 35.25 -15.37 13.24
C THR A 30 33.94 -15.29 14.00
N LYS A 31 33.96 -15.33 15.34
CA LYS A 31 32.76 -15.15 16.17
C LYS A 31 32.10 -13.79 15.95
N ARG A 32 32.89 -12.69 15.97
CA ARG A 32 32.36 -11.34 15.72
C ARG A 32 31.77 -11.20 14.32
N LEU A 33 32.40 -11.81 13.30
CA LEU A 33 31.87 -11.80 11.94
C LEU A 33 30.55 -12.56 11.81
N LYS A 34 30.39 -13.68 12.51
CA LYS A 34 29.12 -14.42 12.55
C LYS A 34 28.04 -13.62 13.28
N GLN A 35 28.37 -13.07 14.45
CA GLN A 35 27.47 -12.25 15.23
C GLN A 35 26.96 -11.04 14.43
N ALA A 36 27.85 -10.30 13.75
CA ALA A 36 27.45 -9.17 12.92
C ALA A 36 26.51 -9.56 11.76
N LYS A 37 26.66 -10.78 11.21
CA LYS A 37 25.74 -11.29 10.18
C LYS A 37 24.39 -11.66 10.78
N GLU A 38 24.36 -12.33 11.93
CA GLU A 38 23.14 -12.71 12.62
C GLU A 38 22.34 -11.48 13.08
N GLU A 39 23.03 -10.46 13.62
CA GLU A 39 22.43 -9.18 14.00
C GLU A 39 21.84 -8.45 12.78
N ALA A 40 22.56 -8.39 11.66
CA ALA A 40 22.05 -7.77 10.44
C ALA A 40 20.82 -8.52 9.87
N ILE A 41 20.81 -9.85 9.91
CA ILE A 41 19.64 -10.65 9.48
C ILE A 41 18.44 -10.36 10.40
N SER A 42 18.66 -10.32 11.71
CA SER A 42 17.61 -10.02 12.68
C SER A 42 17.00 -8.63 12.46
N GLU A 43 17.84 -7.62 12.19
CA GLU A 43 17.38 -6.26 11.89
C GLU A 43 16.57 -6.19 10.58
N ILE A 44 17.01 -6.91 9.54
CA ILE A 44 16.26 -7.03 8.28
C ILE A 44 14.88 -7.68 8.50
N GLU A 45 14.81 -8.74 9.31
CA GLU A 45 13.55 -9.41 9.62
C GLU A 45 12.60 -8.52 10.42
N GLN A 46 13.11 -7.78 11.40
CA GLN A 46 12.34 -6.79 12.16
C GLN A 46 11.76 -5.72 11.22
N PHE A 47 12.61 -5.12 10.38
CA PHE A 47 12.17 -4.12 9.42
C PHE A 47 11.12 -4.68 8.44
N ARG A 48 11.30 -5.92 7.97
CA ARG A 48 10.32 -6.57 7.10
C ARG A 48 8.97 -6.74 7.79
N ASN A 49 8.97 -7.19 9.05
CA ASN A 49 7.74 -7.37 9.82
C ASN A 49 7.04 -6.03 10.10
N GLU A 50 7.78 -4.97 10.42
CA GLU A 50 7.24 -3.62 10.56
C GLU A 50 6.61 -3.12 9.25
N ARG A 51 7.28 -3.32 8.11
CA ARG A 51 6.72 -2.93 6.81
C ARG A 51 5.48 -3.75 6.45
N GLU A 52 5.46 -5.03 6.78
CA GLU A 52 4.32 -5.91 6.52
C GLU A 52 3.12 -5.56 7.40
N THR A 53 3.34 -5.21 8.67
CA THR A 53 2.28 -4.74 9.58
C THR A 53 1.69 -3.42 9.09
N ILE A 54 2.53 -2.43 8.76
CA ILE A 54 2.09 -1.16 8.16
C ILE A 54 1.31 -1.41 6.86
N PHE A 55 1.79 -2.32 6.02
CA PHE A 55 1.09 -2.67 4.78
C PHE A 55 -0.29 -3.27 5.05
N LYS A 56 -0.39 -4.22 5.99
CA LYS A 56 -1.67 -4.83 6.38
C LYS A 56 -2.63 -3.83 7.01
N GLU A 57 -2.16 -2.94 7.87
CA GLU A 57 -2.97 -1.85 8.44
C GLU A 57 -3.45 -0.89 7.36
N THR A 58 -2.56 -0.47 6.46
CA THR A 58 -2.92 0.40 5.34
C THR A 58 -3.91 -0.30 4.41
N GLN A 59 -3.73 -1.59 4.17
CA GLN A 59 -4.65 -2.40 3.38
C GLN A 59 -6.02 -2.48 4.05
N GLN A 60 -6.09 -2.80 5.34
CA GLN A 60 -7.35 -2.83 6.09
C GLN A 60 -8.04 -1.46 6.09
N ASN A 61 -7.30 -0.38 6.35
CA ASN A 61 -7.83 0.98 6.31
C ASN A 61 -8.34 1.37 4.91
N ARG A 62 -7.66 0.93 3.84
CA ARG A 62 -8.15 1.12 2.46
C ARG A 62 -9.35 0.24 2.11
N PHE A 63 -9.39 -0.99 2.65
CA PHE A 63 -10.53 -1.90 2.49
C PHE A 63 -11.75 -1.47 3.32
N GLY A 64 -11.58 -0.58 4.32
CA GLY A 64 -12.65 0.20 4.94
C GLY A 64 -13.34 1.20 4.00
N GLN A 65 -13.31 0.95 2.69
CA GLN A 65 -13.96 1.73 1.64
C GLN A 65 -15.50 1.64 1.66
N ASP A 66 -16.07 0.86 2.57
CA ASP A 66 -17.52 0.79 2.81
C ASP A 66 -18.13 2.18 3.06
N ASP A 67 -17.37 3.10 3.68
CA ASP A 67 -17.85 4.46 3.93
C ASP A 67 -18.02 5.26 2.62
N TYR A 68 -17.14 5.08 1.64
CA TYR A 68 -17.28 5.72 0.34
C TYR A 68 -18.48 5.16 -0.43
N GLN A 69 -18.69 3.84 -0.38
CA GLN A 69 -19.84 3.22 -1.03
C GLN A 69 -21.16 3.70 -0.41
N LYS A 70 -21.22 3.80 0.93
CA LYS A 70 -22.39 4.35 1.64
C LYS A 70 -22.64 5.81 1.24
N GLN A 71 -21.63 6.67 1.25
CA GLN A 71 -21.75 8.06 0.82
C GLN A 71 -22.26 8.17 -0.62
N ILE A 72 -21.73 7.36 -1.55
CA ILE A 72 -22.20 7.34 -2.94
C ILE A 72 -23.67 6.92 -3.01
N THR A 73 -24.08 5.92 -2.24
CA THR A 73 -25.49 5.48 -2.23
C THR A 73 -26.42 6.55 -1.64
N GLU A 74 -26.01 7.24 -0.58
CA GLU A 74 -26.78 8.33 0.02
C GLU A 74 -26.92 9.52 -0.93
N ASP A 75 -25.83 9.92 -1.59
CA ASP A 75 -25.82 10.96 -2.62
C ASP A 75 -26.67 10.58 -3.84
N THR A 76 -26.64 9.31 -4.24
CA THR A 76 -27.45 8.82 -5.35
C THR A 76 -28.94 8.86 -5.00
N ASN A 77 -29.30 8.39 -3.80
CA ASN A 77 -30.68 8.40 -3.33
C ASN A 77 -31.23 9.83 -3.18
N SER A 78 -30.44 10.75 -2.63
CA SER A 78 -30.84 12.16 -2.52
C SER A 78 -31.04 12.82 -3.88
N LYS A 79 -30.16 12.55 -4.86
CA LYS A 79 -30.32 13.01 -6.25
C LYS A 79 -31.56 12.42 -6.92
N LEU A 80 -31.84 11.13 -6.71
CA LEU A 80 -33.05 10.50 -7.24
C LEU A 80 -34.31 11.15 -6.68
N MET A 81 -34.36 11.39 -5.36
CA MET A 81 -35.49 12.09 -4.73
C MET A 81 -35.68 13.51 -5.28
N LEU A 82 -34.58 14.23 -5.54
CA LEU A 82 -34.64 15.55 -6.16
C LEU A 82 -35.22 15.49 -7.58
N ILE A 83 -34.76 14.54 -8.40
CA ILE A 83 -35.26 14.33 -9.76
C ILE A 83 -36.75 13.98 -9.74
N GLU A 84 -37.17 13.05 -8.89
CA GLU A 84 -38.58 12.67 -8.77
C GLU A 84 -39.46 13.87 -8.39
N ARG A 85 -39.00 14.69 -7.45
CA ARG A 85 -39.69 15.92 -7.06
C ARG A 85 -39.80 16.89 -8.23
N GLN A 86 -38.71 17.16 -8.94
CA GLN A 86 -38.71 18.06 -10.10
C GLN A 86 -39.62 17.57 -11.22
N VAL A 87 -39.63 16.26 -11.48
CA VAL A 87 -40.54 15.66 -12.46
C VAL A 87 -41.98 15.84 -12.00
N LYS A 88 -42.30 15.57 -10.73
CA LYS A 88 -43.65 15.73 -10.20
C LYS A 88 -44.15 17.17 -10.29
N GLU A 89 -43.30 18.15 -9.98
CA GLU A 89 -43.61 19.57 -10.06
C GLU A 89 -43.84 20.03 -11.52
N ASN A 90 -42.98 19.61 -12.45
CA ASN A 90 -42.98 20.11 -13.82
C ASN A 90 -43.85 19.31 -14.80
N LYS A 91 -44.24 18.08 -14.46
CA LYS A 91 -45.02 17.19 -15.35
C LYS A 91 -46.28 17.86 -15.89
N GLY A 92 -47.03 18.56 -15.04
CA GLY A 92 -48.27 19.22 -15.46
C GLY A 92 -48.03 20.32 -16.50
N ALA A 93 -47.04 21.18 -16.27
CA ALA A 93 -46.67 22.25 -17.18
C ALA A 93 -46.19 21.71 -18.55
N VAL A 94 -45.34 20.69 -18.52
CA VAL A 94 -44.82 20.04 -19.74
C VAL A 94 -45.93 19.37 -20.54
N VAL A 95 -46.82 18.62 -19.89
CA VAL A 95 -47.96 17.96 -20.56
C VAL A 95 -48.87 19.00 -21.20
N LYS A 96 -49.20 20.09 -20.48
CA LYS A 96 -50.02 21.18 -21.04
C LYS A 96 -49.35 21.80 -22.26
N ARG A 97 -48.05 22.09 -22.19
CA ARG A 97 -47.29 22.67 -23.31
C ARG A 97 -47.26 21.76 -24.54
N ILE A 98 -47.09 20.45 -24.34
CA ILE A 98 -47.13 19.48 -25.44
C ILE A 98 -48.52 19.43 -26.08
N LEU A 99 -49.58 19.38 -25.27
CA LEU A 99 -50.95 19.37 -25.79
C LEU A 99 -51.27 20.65 -26.58
N GLU A 100 -50.88 21.82 -26.10
CA GLU A 100 -51.03 23.09 -26.83
C GLU A 100 -50.37 23.03 -28.21
N LEU A 101 -49.14 22.53 -28.31
CA LEU A 101 -48.42 22.42 -29.57
C LEU A 101 -49.05 21.39 -30.53
N VAL A 102 -49.58 20.29 -30.00
CA VAL A 102 -50.21 19.23 -30.81
C VAL A 102 -51.57 19.67 -31.34
N TYR A 103 -52.33 20.45 -30.55
CA TYR A 103 -53.63 20.97 -30.97
C TYR A 103 -53.53 22.24 -31.84
N ASP A 104 -52.39 22.92 -31.88
CA ASP A 104 -52.13 24.08 -32.75
C ASP A 104 -51.82 23.65 -34.19
N ILE A 105 -52.83 23.13 -34.89
CA ILE A 105 -52.73 22.74 -36.29
C ILE A 105 -52.83 24.00 -37.15
N SER A 106 -51.69 24.44 -37.68
CA SER A 106 -51.60 25.52 -38.68
C SER A 106 -51.43 24.91 -40.08
N PRO A 107 -52.52 24.70 -40.84
CA PRO A 107 -52.41 24.21 -42.20
C PRO A 107 -51.71 25.25 -43.07
N LYS A 108 -50.48 24.94 -43.49
CA LYS A 108 -49.72 25.75 -44.43
C LYS A 108 -49.74 25.07 -45.79
N LEU A 109 -50.04 25.86 -46.81
CA LEU A 109 -49.88 25.43 -48.18
C LEU A 109 -48.38 25.18 -48.43
N HIS A 110 -48.06 24.09 -49.14
CA HIS A 110 -46.68 23.82 -49.50
C HIS A 110 -46.11 25.00 -50.29
N GLU A 111 -44.88 25.42 -49.99
CA GLU A 111 -44.26 26.65 -50.53
C GLU A 111 -44.26 26.72 -52.07
N ASN A 112 -44.31 25.56 -52.72
CA ASN A 112 -44.31 25.41 -54.19
C ASN A 112 -45.69 25.24 -54.84
N PHE A 113 -46.79 25.43 -54.11
CA PHE A 113 -48.11 25.31 -54.72
C PHE A 113 -48.34 26.43 -55.76
N ARG A 114 -48.61 26.03 -57.00
CA ARG A 114 -49.00 26.91 -58.11
C ARG A 114 -50.42 26.53 -58.56
N ILE A 115 -51.27 27.54 -58.74
CA ILE A 115 -52.67 27.43 -59.21
C ILE A 115 -52.68 26.88 -60.65
#